data_AF-A0A7L3PR23-F1
#
_entry.id   AF-A0A7L3PR23-F1
#
_cell.length_a   1.000
_cell.length_b   1.000
_cell.length_c   1.000
_cell.angle_alpha   90.00
_cell.angle_beta   90.00
_cell.angle_gamma   90.00
#
_symmetry.space_group_name_H-M   'P 1'
#
loop_
_entity.id
_entity.type
_entity.pdbx_description
1 polymer ?
#
loop_
_entity_poly.entity_id
_entity_poly.type
_entity_poly.pdbx_seq_one_letter_code
_entity_poly.pdbx_strand_id
1 'polypeptide(L)'
;PVTAGPVIVPYGHVIGNEKWRGSEVAQRLQGKVQLIFEDGLGLVDFHLSDRTCILYISEADLVAGDEFKRRLVRVRNASNLRGLVIVEKTQITNQYFSAVQKFVVLELGMVLLPVANQGEASQLIIQLVSFCVREQGRDQTTNPFLRKQRPPLAEPAAFRAVQHIPGVGKTK
;
A
#
# COMPACT_ATOMS: atom_id res chain seq x y z
N PRO A 1 -6.94 7.98 23.14
CA PRO A 1 -6.26 6.74 22.68
C PRO A 1 -7.11 6.06 21.59
N VAL A 2 -6.68 6.09 20.33
CA VAL A 2 -7.39 5.38 19.26
C VAL A 2 -6.96 3.93 19.32
N THR A 3 -7.63 3.16 20.16
CA THR A 3 -7.40 1.73 20.33
C THR A 3 -8.16 1.00 19.23
N ALA A 4 -7.62 0.96 18.02
CA ALA A 4 -8.03 -0.07 17.08
C ALA A 4 -7.40 -1.38 17.58
N GLY A 5 -8.22 -2.32 18.04
CA GLY A 5 -7.77 -3.69 18.33
C GLY A 5 -7.12 -4.32 17.09
N PRO A 6 -6.45 -5.47 17.22
CA PRO A 6 -5.91 -6.17 16.06
C PRO A 6 -7.05 -6.53 15.10
N VAL A 7 -7.14 -5.79 14.00
CA VAL A 7 -8.11 -6.02 12.93
C VAL A 7 -7.67 -7.27 12.16
N ILE A 8 -8.36 -8.38 12.36
CA ILE A 8 -8.09 -9.63 11.65
C ILE A 8 -8.88 -9.59 10.35
N VAL A 9 -8.17 -9.46 9.24
CA VAL A 9 -8.77 -9.48 7.89
C VAL A 9 -8.72 -10.91 7.32
N PRO A 10 -9.85 -11.56 7.05
CA PRO A 10 -9.86 -12.87 6.40
C PRO A 10 -9.32 -12.82 4.97
N TYR A 11 -8.86 -13.96 4.45
CA TYR A 11 -8.34 -14.05 3.08
C TYR A 11 -9.36 -13.61 2.04
N GLY A 12 -8.95 -12.74 1.13
CA GLY A 12 -9.81 -12.23 0.05
C GLY A 12 -10.93 -11.31 0.54
N HIS A 13 -10.85 -10.83 1.79
CA HIS A 13 -11.77 -9.84 2.33
C HIS A 13 -11.09 -8.48 2.45
N VAL A 14 -11.91 -7.44 2.49
CA VAL A 14 -11.52 -6.08 2.85
C VAL A 14 -12.41 -5.65 3.99
N ILE A 15 -11.83 -5.05 5.03
CA ILE A 15 -12.61 -4.41 6.09
C ILE A 15 -12.62 -2.92 5.79
N GLY A 16 -13.78 -2.36 5.46
CA GLY A 16 -13.99 -0.96 5.14
C GLY A 16 -14.65 -0.21 6.28
N ASN A 17 -14.30 1.05 6.45
CA ASN A 17 -14.94 1.90 7.45
C ASN A 17 -16.42 2.10 7.08
N GLU A 18 -17.31 2.08 8.08
CA GLU A 18 -18.75 2.24 7.91
C GLU A 18 -19.14 3.45 7.04
N LYS A 19 -18.35 4.54 7.08
CA LYS A 19 -18.57 5.73 6.24
C LYS A 19 -18.54 5.48 4.73
N TRP A 20 -17.93 4.38 4.30
CA TRP A 20 -17.86 3.99 2.88
C TRP A 20 -19.08 3.17 2.44
N ARG A 21 -20.00 2.83 3.34
CA ARG A 21 -21.21 2.08 2.99
C ARG A 21 -22.04 2.87 1.97
N GLY A 22 -22.40 2.19 0.88
CA GLY A 22 -23.18 2.79 -0.20
C GLY A 22 -22.38 3.68 -1.16
N SER A 23 -21.09 3.94 -0.91
CA SER A 23 -20.22 4.64 -1.86
C SER A 23 -20.00 3.86 -3.16
N GLU A 24 -19.60 4.55 -4.24
CA GLU A 24 -19.27 3.90 -5.51
C GLU A 24 -18.09 2.93 -5.36
N VAL A 25 -17.06 3.31 -4.59
CA VAL A 25 -15.92 2.42 -4.29
C VAL A 25 -16.44 1.12 -3.67
N ALA A 26 -17.26 1.21 -2.61
CA ALA A 26 -17.76 0.03 -1.91
C ALA A 26 -18.63 -0.88 -2.80
N GLN A 27 -19.53 -0.31 -3.57
CA GLN A 27 -20.40 -1.07 -4.49
C GLN A 27 -19.56 -1.84 -5.52
N ARG A 28 -18.55 -1.18 -6.10
CA ARG A 28 -17.66 -1.82 -7.08
C ARG A 28 -16.75 -2.88 -6.46
N LEU A 29 -16.35 -2.71 -5.20
CA LEU A 29 -15.57 -3.71 -4.46
C LEU A 29 -16.38 -4.98 -4.20
N GLN A 30 -17.62 -4.84 -3.72
CA GLN A 30 -18.51 -5.96 -3.39
C GLN A 30 -18.76 -6.92 -4.57
N GLY A 31 -18.67 -6.44 -5.80
CA GLY A 31 -18.81 -7.26 -7.00
C GLY A 31 -17.64 -8.23 -7.27
N LYS A 32 -16.47 -8.03 -6.65
CA LYS A 32 -15.27 -8.87 -6.87
C LYS A 32 -14.59 -9.36 -5.59
N VAL A 33 -14.79 -8.68 -4.47
CA VAL A 33 -14.13 -8.92 -3.19
C VAL A 33 -15.17 -8.83 -2.07
N GLN A 34 -15.03 -9.66 -1.03
CA GLN A 34 -15.93 -9.60 0.11
C GLN A 34 -15.59 -8.38 0.99
N LEU A 35 -16.49 -7.39 1.03
CA LEU A 35 -16.33 -6.17 1.82
C LEU A 35 -17.15 -6.27 3.12
N ILE A 36 -16.45 -6.22 4.25
CA ILE A 36 -17.04 -6.18 5.60
C ILE A 36 -16.95 -4.72 6.07
N PHE A 37 -18.03 -4.18 6.63
CA PHE A 37 -17.99 -2.85 7.21
C PHE A 37 -17.85 -2.90 8.72
N GLU A 38 -17.03 -2.00 9.27
CA GLU A 38 -16.80 -1.89 10.70
C GLU A 38 -16.76 -0.41 11.13
N ASP A 39 -17.55 -0.06 12.15
CA ASP A 39 -17.68 1.30 12.69
C ASP A 39 -16.48 1.69 13.58
N GLY A 40 -15.70 0.70 14.03
CA GLY A 40 -14.54 0.85 14.93
C GLY A 40 -13.18 1.05 14.25
N LEU A 41 -13.14 1.21 12.92
CA LEU A 41 -11.89 1.29 12.14
C LEU A 41 -11.04 2.55 12.38
N GLY A 42 -11.57 3.52 13.12
CA GLY A 42 -10.86 4.73 13.52
C GLY A 42 -10.49 5.61 12.34
N LEU A 43 -9.19 5.87 12.17
CA LEU A 43 -8.66 6.81 11.17
C LEU A 43 -8.39 6.19 9.79
N VAL A 44 -8.57 4.88 9.67
CA VAL A 44 -8.29 4.10 8.46
C VAL A 44 -9.56 3.90 7.64
N ASP A 45 -9.41 3.91 6.31
CA ASP A 45 -10.52 3.77 5.37
C ASP A 45 -10.78 2.30 5.02
N PHE A 46 -9.73 1.54 4.72
CA PHE A 46 -9.82 0.11 4.45
C PHE A 46 -8.63 -0.67 5.01
N HIS A 47 -8.85 -1.89 5.49
CA HIS A 47 -7.81 -2.86 5.81
C HIS A 47 -7.80 -3.97 4.76
N LEU A 48 -6.61 -4.22 4.19
CA LEU A 48 -6.36 -5.31 3.25
C LEU A 48 -5.78 -6.54 3.95
N SER A 49 -5.09 -6.33 5.07
CA SER A 49 -4.54 -7.36 5.94
C SER A 49 -4.35 -6.81 7.36
N ASP A 50 -3.85 -7.66 8.25
CA ASP A 50 -3.40 -7.29 9.60
C ASP A 50 -2.23 -6.27 9.59
N ARG A 51 -1.56 -6.11 8.45
CA ARG A 51 -0.36 -5.26 8.28
C ARG A 51 -0.48 -4.18 7.22
N THR A 52 -1.51 -4.20 6.39
CA THR A 52 -1.66 -3.28 5.26
C THR A 52 -3.02 -2.61 5.31
N CYS A 53 -3.01 -1.28 5.28
CA CYS A 53 -4.22 -0.48 5.26
C CYS A 53 -4.19 0.58 4.17
N ILE A 54 -5.37 1.10 3.83
CA ILE A 54 -5.57 2.17 2.87
C ILE A 54 -6.15 3.38 3.58
N LEU A 55 -5.58 4.54 3.23
CA LEU A 55 -6.06 5.87 3.59
C LEU A 55 -6.48 6.56 2.30
N TYR A 56 -7.75 6.88 2.18
CA TYR A 56 -8.33 7.48 0.99
C TYR A 56 -8.49 8.99 1.18
N ILE A 57 -7.96 9.76 0.24
CA ILE A 57 -8.07 11.22 0.21
C ILE A 57 -8.90 11.59 -1.01
N SER A 58 -10.13 12.05 -0.77
CA SER A 58 -11.03 12.52 -1.81
C SER A 58 -10.61 13.89 -2.34
N GLU A 59 -11.20 14.29 -3.46
CA GLU A 59 -11.05 15.66 -3.96
C GLU A 59 -11.46 16.70 -2.92
N ALA A 60 -12.56 16.46 -2.20
CA ALA A 60 -13.03 17.35 -1.15
C ALA A 60 -12.02 17.47 0.01
N ASP A 61 -11.36 16.37 0.40
CA ASP A 61 -10.35 16.39 1.47
C ASP A 61 -9.13 17.23 1.09
N LEU A 62 -8.73 17.21 -0.19
CA LEU A 62 -7.62 18.03 -0.69
C LEU A 62 -7.94 19.52 -0.69
N VAL A 63 -9.20 19.88 -0.97
CA VAL A 63 -9.65 21.27 -1.02
C VAL A 63 -9.97 21.80 0.39
N ALA A 64 -10.46 20.95 1.30
CA ALA A 64 -10.83 21.31 2.66
C ALA A 64 -9.64 21.72 3.54
N GLY A 65 -8.41 21.34 3.17
CA GLY A 65 -7.17 21.80 3.80
C GLY A 65 -6.36 20.66 4.43
N ASP A 66 -5.71 20.94 5.56
CA ASP A 66 -4.64 20.08 6.11
C ASP A 66 -5.13 19.01 7.10
N GLU A 67 -6.43 18.77 7.20
CA GLU A 67 -6.98 17.77 8.13
C GLU A 67 -6.50 16.35 7.79
N PHE A 68 -6.47 16.00 6.50
CA PHE A 68 -5.96 14.70 6.06
C PHE A 68 -4.49 14.51 6.46
N LYS A 69 -3.66 15.57 6.46
CA LYS A 69 -2.25 15.47 6.88
C LYS A 69 -2.13 15.05 8.34
N ARG A 70 -2.95 15.63 9.22
CA ARG A 70 -3.00 15.25 10.65
C ARG A 70 -3.47 13.80 10.80
N ARG A 71 -4.44 13.36 10.00
CA ARG A 71 -4.91 11.96 9.98
C ARG A 71 -3.77 11.01 9.60
N LEU A 72 -3.03 11.31 8.52
CA LEU A 72 -1.91 10.50 8.05
C LEU A 72 -0.78 10.38 9.09
N VAL A 73 -0.38 11.50 9.71
CA VAL A 73 0.65 11.51 10.76
C VAL A 73 0.23 10.65 11.95
N ARG A 74 -1.04 10.75 12.38
CA ARG A 74 -1.55 9.93 13.48
C ARG A 74 -1.49 8.44 13.16
N VAL A 75 -1.90 8.03 11.95
CA VAL A 75 -1.84 6.62 11.56
C VAL A 75 -0.40 6.14 11.45
N ARG A 76 0.50 6.96 10.89
CA ARG A 76 1.93 6.64 10.76
C ARG A 76 2.60 6.40 12.12
N ASN A 77 2.21 7.18 13.14
CA ASN A 77 2.79 7.11 14.48
C ASN A 77 2.13 6.05 15.36
N ALA A 78 0.84 5.80 15.20
CA ALA A 78 0.08 4.89 16.06
C ALA A 78 0.18 3.41 15.62
N SER A 79 0.59 3.16 14.37
CA SER A 79 0.49 1.82 13.79
C SER A 79 1.79 1.39 13.13
N ASN A 80 2.13 0.10 13.29
CA ASN A 80 3.17 -0.56 12.49
C ASN A 80 2.62 -1.03 11.12
N LEU A 81 1.44 -0.54 10.73
CA LEU A 81 0.79 -0.88 9.48
C LEU A 81 1.51 -0.18 8.31
N ARG A 82 1.61 -0.88 7.19
CA ARG A 82 1.95 -0.31 5.89
C ARG A 82 0.73 0.44 5.37
N GLY A 83 0.70 1.75 5.59
CA GLY A 83 -0.34 2.61 5.06
C GLY A 83 -0.09 2.97 3.60
N LEU A 84 -1.04 2.58 2.75
CA LEU A 84 -1.15 2.98 1.36
C LEU A 84 -2.10 4.18 1.28
N VAL A 85 -1.66 5.28 0.68
CA VAL A 85 -2.49 6.46 0.51
C VAL A 85 -3.01 6.49 -0.92
N ILE A 86 -4.33 6.46 -1.10
CA ILE A 86 -4.98 6.67 -2.40
C ILE A 86 -5.48 8.10 -2.43
N VAL A 87 -5.20 8.82 -3.53
CA VAL A 87 -5.58 10.23 -3.67
C VAL A 87 -6.29 10.48 -5.00
N GLU A 88 -7.44 11.15 -4.95
CA GLU A 88 -8.14 11.59 -6.16
C GLU A 88 -7.41 12.78 -6.80
N LYS A 89 -6.74 12.49 -7.92
CA LYS A 89 -6.02 13.44 -8.75
C LYS A 89 -6.86 13.77 -9.99
N THR A 90 -7.70 14.79 -9.86
CA THR A 90 -8.56 15.33 -10.92
C THR A 90 -7.93 16.59 -11.50
N GLN A 91 -8.58 17.19 -12.51
CA GLN A 91 -8.14 18.49 -13.05
C GLN A 91 -8.10 19.60 -11.98
N ILE A 92 -9.03 19.56 -11.03
CA ILE A 92 -9.16 20.56 -9.95
C ILE A 92 -8.07 20.35 -8.89
N THR A 93 -7.81 19.09 -8.51
CA THR A 93 -6.87 18.78 -7.42
C THR A 93 -5.42 18.66 -7.85
N ASN A 94 -5.15 18.64 -9.16
CA ASN A 94 -3.81 18.49 -9.71
C ASN A 94 -2.82 19.54 -9.17
N GLN A 95 -3.27 20.76 -8.92
CA GLN A 95 -2.44 21.83 -8.33
C GLN A 95 -1.94 21.52 -6.92
N TYR A 96 -2.69 20.76 -6.13
CA TYR A 96 -2.34 20.39 -4.75
C TYR A 96 -1.49 19.12 -4.70
N PHE A 97 -1.51 18.30 -5.76
CA PHE A 97 -0.89 16.97 -5.77
C PHE A 97 0.61 16.99 -5.48
N SER A 98 1.36 17.97 -6.00
CA SER A 98 2.82 18.04 -5.78
C SER A 98 3.19 18.17 -4.29
N ALA A 99 2.47 19.03 -3.57
CA ALA A 99 2.65 19.22 -2.13
C ALA A 99 2.27 17.96 -1.34
N VAL A 100 1.17 17.30 -1.72
CA VAL A 100 0.73 16.03 -1.13
C VAL A 100 1.77 14.94 -1.36
N GLN A 101 2.32 14.82 -2.58
CA GLN A 101 3.34 13.82 -2.90
C GLN A 101 4.61 14.03 -2.08
N LYS A 102 5.10 15.27 -1.97
CA LYS A 102 6.26 15.58 -1.14
C LYS A 102 6.02 15.16 0.32
N PHE A 103 4.88 15.53 0.88
CA PHE A 103 4.52 15.22 2.25
C PHE A 103 4.38 13.71 2.49
N VAL A 104 3.57 13.01 1.68
CA VAL A 104 3.27 11.59 1.89
C VAL A 104 4.49 10.70 1.63
N VAL A 105 5.19 10.94 0.51
CA VAL A 105 6.25 10.04 0.05
C VAL A 105 7.60 10.38 0.68
N LEU A 106 7.98 11.66 0.69
CA LEU A 106 9.32 12.05 1.14
C LEU A 106 9.38 12.31 2.65
N GLU A 107 8.33 12.91 3.23
CA GLU A 107 8.34 13.25 4.66
C GLU A 107 7.81 12.10 5.53
N LEU A 108 6.68 11.47 5.16
CA LEU A 108 6.10 10.35 5.93
C LEU A 108 6.64 8.96 5.54
N GLY A 109 7.26 8.83 4.35
CA GLY A 109 7.74 7.55 3.84
C GLY A 109 6.63 6.55 3.53
N MET A 110 5.43 7.04 3.21
CA MET A 110 4.27 6.22 2.86
C MET A 110 4.11 6.10 1.34
N VAL A 111 3.36 5.10 0.89
CA VAL A 111 3.07 4.92 -0.54
C VAL A 111 1.91 5.84 -0.92
N LEU A 112 2.04 6.57 -2.04
CA LEU A 112 0.97 7.40 -2.60
C LEU A 112 0.57 6.87 -3.99
N LEU A 113 -0.71 6.62 -4.19
CA LEU A 113 -1.29 6.11 -5.43
C LEU A 113 -2.35 7.11 -5.95
N PRO A 114 -2.05 7.87 -7.02
CA PRO A 114 -3.04 8.76 -7.62
C PRO A 114 -4.08 7.97 -8.42
N VAL A 115 -5.33 8.39 -8.35
CA VAL A 115 -6.46 7.85 -9.12
C VAL A 115 -7.32 9.00 -9.64
N ALA A 116 -7.94 8.84 -10.80
CA ALA A 116 -8.80 9.86 -11.38
C ALA A 116 -10.20 9.89 -10.77
N ASN A 117 -10.67 8.76 -10.22
CA ASN A 117 -12.01 8.61 -9.63
C ASN A 117 -12.12 7.37 -8.74
N GLN A 118 -13.24 7.26 -8.03
CA GLN A 118 -13.63 6.11 -7.21
C GLN A 118 -13.67 4.78 -7.98
N GLY A 119 -14.04 4.81 -9.26
CA GLY A 119 -14.03 3.64 -10.14
C GLY A 119 -12.63 3.04 -10.33
N GLU A 120 -11.65 3.88 -10.67
CA GLU A 120 -10.24 3.48 -10.78
C GLU A 120 -9.70 3.02 -9.43
N ALA A 121 -10.04 3.74 -8.35
CA ALA A 121 -9.66 3.35 -7.00
C ALA A 121 -10.15 1.94 -6.64
N SER A 122 -11.40 1.61 -6.96
CA SER A 122 -11.94 0.28 -6.70
C SER A 122 -11.13 -0.82 -7.41
N GLN A 123 -10.77 -0.61 -8.68
CA GLN A 123 -9.98 -1.59 -9.44
C GLN A 123 -8.57 -1.75 -8.87
N LEU A 124 -7.94 -0.64 -8.48
CA LEU A 124 -6.63 -0.65 -7.84
C LEU A 124 -6.68 -1.40 -6.50
N ILE A 125 -7.70 -1.15 -5.66
CA ILE A 125 -7.89 -1.85 -4.40
C ILE A 125 -8.09 -3.36 -4.64
N ILE A 126 -8.90 -3.75 -5.63
CA ILE A 126 -9.08 -5.17 -6.01
C ILE A 126 -7.75 -5.83 -6.39
N GLN A 127 -6.90 -5.14 -7.16
CA GLN A 127 -5.58 -5.64 -7.53
C GLN A 127 -4.67 -5.78 -6.30
N LEU A 128 -4.68 -4.79 -5.39
CA LEU A 128 -3.92 -4.83 -4.14
C LEU A 128 -4.36 -5.97 -3.23
N VAL A 129 -5.66 -6.23 -3.11
CA VAL A 129 -6.19 -7.40 -2.37
C VAL A 129 -5.67 -8.69 -2.98
N SER A 130 -5.78 -8.84 -4.31
CA SER A 130 -5.29 -10.03 -5.00
C SER A 130 -3.78 -10.24 -4.79
N PHE A 131 -3.00 -9.16 -4.75
CA PHE A 131 -1.58 -9.18 -4.42
C PHE A 131 -1.35 -9.63 -2.97
N CYS A 132 -2.02 -9.02 -1.99
CA CYS A 132 -1.88 -9.38 -0.57
C CYS A 132 -2.26 -10.83 -0.29
N VAL A 133 -3.31 -11.36 -0.93
CA VAL A 133 -3.71 -12.77 -0.82
C VAL A 133 -2.60 -13.69 -1.32
N ARG A 134 -1.99 -13.39 -2.48
CA ARG A 134 -0.88 -14.19 -3.04
C ARG A 134 0.38 -14.13 -2.19
N GLU A 135 0.74 -12.95 -1.68
CA GLU A 135 1.92 -12.79 -0.82
C GLU A 135 1.83 -13.63 0.46
N GLN A 136 0.65 -13.71 1.07
CA GLN A 136 0.42 -14.55 2.25
C GLN A 136 0.37 -16.05 1.92
N GLY A 137 -0.02 -16.41 0.70
CA GLY A 137 -0.16 -17.80 0.22
C GLY A 137 1.15 -18.57 -0.02
N ARG A 138 2.32 -18.03 0.36
CA ARG A 138 3.67 -18.61 0.11
C ARG A 138 4.14 -18.62 -1.34
N ASP A 139 3.37 -18.08 -2.29
CA ASP A 139 3.83 -17.81 -3.66
C ASP A 139 4.68 -16.53 -3.71
N GLN A 140 5.82 -16.52 -3.02
CA GLN A 140 6.79 -15.43 -3.05
C GLN A 140 7.51 -15.28 -4.41
N THR A 141 7.08 -16.04 -5.42
CA THR A 141 7.70 -16.14 -6.74
C THR A 141 7.10 -15.20 -7.78
N THR A 142 6.00 -14.51 -7.47
CA THR A 142 5.28 -13.69 -8.47
C THR A 142 5.89 -12.30 -8.68
N ASN A 143 6.52 -11.70 -7.66
CA ASN A 143 7.18 -10.40 -7.80
C ASN A 143 8.67 -10.57 -8.16
N PRO A 144 9.09 -10.21 -9.40
CA PRO A 144 10.45 -10.41 -9.86
C PRO A 144 11.49 -9.53 -9.13
N PHE A 145 11.03 -8.49 -8.42
CA PHE A 145 11.89 -7.60 -7.65
C PHE A 145 12.09 -8.05 -6.20
N LEU A 146 11.37 -9.07 -5.73
CA LEU A 146 11.59 -9.65 -4.40
C LEU A 146 12.72 -10.68 -4.46
N ARG A 147 13.64 -10.59 -3.50
CA ARG A 147 14.78 -11.50 -3.40
C ARG A 147 14.26 -12.92 -3.15
N LYS A 148 14.46 -13.80 -4.14
CA LYS A 148 14.27 -15.25 -3.94
C LYS A 148 15.16 -15.69 -2.78
N GLN A 149 14.59 -16.39 -1.79
CA GLN A 149 15.27 -16.69 -0.53
C GLN A 149 16.61 -17.43 -0.67
N ARG A 150 16.90 -18.00 -1.85
CA ARG A 150 18.21 -18.59 -2.19
C ARG A 150 18.57 -18.27 -3.63
N PRO A 151 19.44 -17.28 -3.91
CA PRO A 151 20.13 -17.28 -5.19
C PRO A 151 20.99 -18.55 -5.27
N PRO A 152 21.06 -19.23 -6.44
CA PRO A 152 21.99 -20.34 -6.61
C PRO A 152 23.42 -19.89 -6.29
N LEU A 153 24.22 -20.81 -5.73
CA LEU A 153 25.61 -20.57 -5.33
C LEU A 153 26.38 -19.86 -6.45
N ALA A 154 26.86 -18.65 -6.15
CA ALA A 154 27.46 -17.75 -7.12
C ALA A 154 28.96 -18.02 -7.34
N GLU A 155 29.35 -19.30 -7.46
CA GLU A 155 30.76 -19.70 -7.65
C GLU A 155 31.43 -19.00 -8.85
N PRO A 156 30.77 -18.80 -10.01
CA PRO A 156 31.38 -18.07 -11.12
C PRO A 156 31.54 -16.56 -10.86
N ALA A 157 30.76 -15.99 -9.94
CA ALA A 157 30.89 -14.58 -9.54
C ALA A 157 32.01 -14.42 -8.51
N ALA A 158 32.14 -15.37 -7.58
CA ALA A 158 33.27 -15.41 -6.63
C ALA A 158 34.61 -15.55 -7.37
N PHE A 159 34.69 -16.45 -8.35
CA PHE A 159 35.88 -16.62 -9.18
C PHE A 159 36.25 -15.34 -9.96
N ARG A 160 35.24 -14.67 -10.55
CA ARG A 160 35.45 -13.38 -11.21
C ARG A 160 35.94 -12.31 -10.23
N ALA A 161 35.42 -12.26 -9.01
CA ALA A 161 35.86 -11.30 -7.99
C ALA A 161 37.34 -11.53 -7.60
N VAL A 162 37.75 -12.79 -7.45
CA VAL A 162 39.15 -13.16 -7.13
C VAL A 162 40.12 -12.77 -8.26
N GLN A 163 39.68 -12.84 -9.52
CA GLN A 163 40.49 -12.41 -10.69
C GLN A 163 40.71 -10.89 -10.79
N HIS A 164 39.98 -10.08 -10.02
CA HIS A 164 40.24 -8.63 -9.95
C HIS A 164 41.38 -8.30 -8.96
N ILE A 165 41.89 -9.30 -8.22
CA ILE A 165 43.07 -9.14 -7.36
C ILE A 165 44.31 -9.06 -8.27
N PRO A 166 45.13 -7.99 -8.18
CA PRO A 166 46.34 -7.87 -8.99
C PRO A 166 47.25 -9.10 -8.84
N GLY A 167 47.56 -9.75 -9.97
CA GLY A 167 48.44 -10.93 -10.01
C GLY A 167 47.74 -12.29 -9.95
N VAL A 168 46.40 -12.33 -9.85
CA VAL A 168 45.58 -13.56 -9.92
C VAL A 168 44.87 -13.64 -11.28
N GLY A 169 45.26 -14.63 -12.09
CA GLY A 169 44.72 -14.88 -13.42
C GLY A 169 43.73 -16.05 -13.45
N LYS A 170 43.35 -16.50 -14.66
CA LYS A 170 42.37 -17.60 -14.85
C LYS A 170 42.85 -18.98 -14.39
N THR A 171 44.15 -19.16 -14.17
CA THR A 171 44.81 -20.47 -13.96
C THR A 171 45.63 -20.52 -12.67
N LYS A 172 45.61 -19.46 -11.85
CA LYS A 172 46.26 -19.42 -10.54
C LYS A 172 45.31 -19.81 -9.43
#